data_AF-A0A950A6J9-F1
#
_entry.id   AF-A0A950A6J9-F1
#
_cell.length_a   1.000
_cell.length_b   1.000
_cell.length_c   1.000
_cell.angle_alpha   90.00
_cell.angle_beta   90.00
_cell.angle_gamma   90.00
#
_symmetry.space_group_name_H-M   'P 1'
#
loop_
_entity.id
_entity.type
_entity.pdbx_description
1 polymer ?
#
loop_
_entity_poly.entity_id
_entity_poly.type
_entity_poly.pdbx_seq_one_letter_code
_entity_poly.pdbx_strand_id
1 'polypeptide(L)' 'MAMVIRELGGVIGVAILVTVFAAHGGTASPQDFLSGFRPALLAGAAAASLGALAAGTLPRVRRHPARTDLQPVPYPD' A
#
# COMPACT_ATOMS: atom_id res chain seq x y z
N MET A 1 -16.21 -6.56 -3.48
CA MET A 1 -15.62 -5.47 -4.30
C MET A 1 -14.49 -4.70 -3.59
N ALA A 2 -14.50 -4.55 -2.25
CA ALA A 2 -13.47 -3.78 -1.52
C ALA A 2 -12.03 -4.37 -1.52
N MET A 3 -11.87 -5.68 -1.74
CA MET A 3 -10.55 -6.33 -1.76
C MET A 3 -9.76 -6.01 -3.04
N VAL A 4 -10.44 -5.99 -4.19
CA VAL A 4 -9.84 -5.73 -5.51
C VAL A 4 -9.13 -4.38 -5.56
N ILE A 5 -9.73 -3.34 -4.98
CA ILE A 5 -9.12 -2.00 -4.93
C ILE A 5 -7.82 -2.01 -4.11
N ARG A 6 -7.76 -2.80 -3.03
CA ARG A 6 -6.57 -2.92 -2.20
C ARG A 6 -5.47 -3.75 -2.86
N GLU A 7 -5.84 -4.80 -3.59
CA GLU A 7 -4.92 -5.59 -4.41
C GLU A 7 -4.36 -4.76 -5.56
N LEU A 8 -5.21 -4.06 -6.32
CA LEU A 8 -4.77 -3.14 -7.38
C LEU A 8 -3.83 -2.06 -6.84
N GLY A 9 -4.15 -1.47 -5.69
CA GLY A 9 -3.28 -0.48 -5.06
C GLY A 9 -1.88 -1.03 -4.76
N GLY A 10 -1.78 -2.26 -4.27
CA GLY A 10 -0.52 -2.95 -4.06
C GLY A 10 0.27 -3.16 -5.36
N VAL A 11 -0.40 -3.65 -6.41
CA VAL A 11 0.21 -3.88 -7.74
C VAL A 11 0.71 -2.57 -8.35
N ILE A 12 -0.10 -1.51 -8.32
CA ILE A 12 0.28 -0.19 -8.82
C ILE A 12 1.49 0.36 -8.07
N GLY A 13 1.52 0.22 -6.74
CA GLY A 13 2.65 0.65 -5.92
C GLY A 13 3.96 -0.05 -6.29
N VAL A 14 3.92 -1.38 -6.40
CA VAL A 14 5.10 -2.17 -6.82
C VAL A 14 5.54 -1.76 -8.23
N ALA A 15 4.60 -1.58 -9.17
CA ALA A 15 4.93 -1.16 -10.53
C ALA A 15 5.68 0.18 -10.54
N ILE A 16 5.19 1.20 -9.83
CA ILE A 16 5.85 2.51 -9.74
C ILE A 16 7.27 2.37 -9.19
N LEU A 17 7.45 1.65 -8.09
CA LEU A 17 8.76 1.47 -7.46
C LEU A 17 9.76 0.79 -8.40
N VAL A 18 9.34 -0.29 -9.06
CA VAL A 18 10.17 -1.05 -10.00
C VAL A 18 10.51 -0.20 -11.23
N THR A 19 9.54 0.51 -11.81
CA THR A 19 9.76 1.37 -12.98
C THR A 19 10.76 2.49 -12.68
N VAL A 20 10.63 3.17 -11.53
CA VAL A 20 11.54 4.28 -11.18
C VAL A 20 12.93 3.76 -10.86
N PHE A 21 13.04 2.64 -10.13
CA PHE A 21 14.33 2.00 -9.84
C PHE A 21 15.05 1.63 -11.14
N ALA A 22 14.38 0.91 -12.04
CA ALA A 22 14.95 0.44 -13.30
C ALA A 22 15.35 1.59 -14.25
N ALA A 23 14.72 2.76 -14.12
CA ALA A 23 15.08 3.94 -14.92
C ALA A 23 16.34 4.67 -14.42
N HIS A 24 16.71 4.52 -13.15
CA HIS A 24 17.77 5.34 -12.52
C HIS A 24 18.93 4.54 -11.91
N GLY A 25 18.80 3.22 -11.81
CA GLY A 25 19.82 2.37 -11.20
C GLY A 25 19.83 0.94 -11.71
N GLY A 26 20.67 0.13 -11.08
CA GLY A 26 20.95 -1.23 -11.47
C GLY A 26 21.51 -2.05 -10.30
N THR A 27 21.77 -3.33 -10.55
CA THR A 27 22.29 -4.26 -9.54
C THR A 27 23.79 -4.53 -9.68
N ALA A 28 24.48 -3.78 -10.56
CA ALA A 28 25.88 -4.00 -10.89
C ALA A 28 26.84 -3.60 -9.75
N SER A 29 26.47 -2.61 -8.94
CA SER A 29 27.26 -2.18 -7.77
C SER A 29 26.37 -1.56 -6.70
N PRO A 30 26.84 -1.42 -5.45
CA PRO A 30 26.06 -0.78 -4.37
C PRO A 30 25.65 0.66 -4.69
N GLN A 31 26.53 1.43 -5.33
CA GLN A 31 26.28 2.81 -5.73
C GLN A 31 25.18 2.88 -6.78
N ASP A 32 25.20 1.95 -7.73
CA ASP A 32 24.23 1.84 -8.82
C ASP A 32 22.87 1.33 -8.32
N PHE A 33 22.84 0.57 -7.22
CA PHE A 33 21.60 0.24 -6.54
C PHE A 33 21.01 1.46 -5.83
N LEU A 34 21.84 2.23 -5.12
CA LEU A 34 21.39 3.41 -4.38
C LEU A 34 20.92 4.54 -5.29
N SER A 35 21.51 4.69 -6.48
CA SER A 35 21.06 5.65 -7.51
C SER A 35 19.64 5.36 -7.99
N GLY A 36 19.23 4.10 -8.05
CA GLY A 36 17.85 3.69 -8.35
C GLY A 36 16.92 3.69 -7.13
N PHE A 37 17.43 3.26 -5.97
CA PHE A 37 16.64 3.10 -4.75
C PHE A 37 16.15 4.43 -4.18
N ARG A 38 17.01 5.45 -4.13
CA ARG A 38 16.66 6.78 -3.60
C ARG A 38 15.51 7.44 -4.38
N PRO A 39 15.53 7.57 -5.72
CA PRO A 39 14.40 8.14 -6.46
C PRO A 39 13.15 7.26 -6.37
N ALA A 40 13.28 5.93 -6.35
CA ALA A 40 12.14 5.04 -6.17
C ALA A 40 11.43 5.26 -4.84
N LEU A 41 12.18 5.39 -3.74
CA LEU A 41 11.61 5.72 -2.42
C LEU A 41 10.89 7.06 -2.42
N LEU A 42 11.48 8.10 -3.02
CA LEU A 42 10.85 9.42 -3.11
C LEU A 42 9.55 9.37 -3.92
N ALA A 43 9.53 8.63 -5.03
CA ALA A 43 8.32 8.41 -5.83
C ALA A 43 7.23 7.67 -5.03
N GLY A 44 7.61 6.63 -4.29
CA GLY A 44 6.70 5.91 -3.40
C GLY A 44 6.13 6.80 -2.29
N ALA A 45 6.96 7.62 -1.66
CA ALA A 45 6.53 8.59 -0.66
C ALA A 45 5.55 9.62 -1.24
N ALA A 46 5.86 10.18 -2.41
CA ALA A 46 4.97 11.12 -3.11
C ALA A 46 3.62 10.47 -3.45
N ALA A 47 3.62 9.24 -3.97
CA ALA A 47 2.39 8.51 -4.28
C ALA A 47 1.55 8.24 -3.02
N ALA A 48 2.18 7.84 -1.91
CA ALA A 48 1.50 7.63 -0.63
C ALA A 48 0.93 8.94 -0.06
N SER A 49 1.68 10.04 -0.14
CA SER A 49 1.20 11.36 0.28
C SER A 49 0.01 11.82 -0.53
N LEU A 50 0.02 11.65 -1.86
CA LEU A 50 -1.14 11.93 -2.71
C LEU A 50 -2.36 11.09 -2.33
N GLY A 51 -2.16 9.80 -2.07
CA GLY A 51 -3.22 8.91 -1.58
C GLY A 51 -3.79 9.35 -0.23
N ALA A 52 -2.93 9.78 0.70
CA ALA A 52 -3.34 10.29 2.01
C ALA A 52 -4.11 11.62 1.90
N LEU A 53 -3.66 12.54 1.03
CA LEU A 53 -4.35 13.80 0.77
C LEU A 53 -5.72 13.57 0.14
N ALA A 54 -5.80 12.67 -0.86
CA ALA A 54 -7.06 12.27 -1.46
C ALA A 54 -8.00 11.64 -0.42
N ALA A 55 -7.48 10.74 0.43
CA ALA A 55 -8.23 10.14 1.52
C ALA A 55 -8.79 11.18 2.52
N GLY A 56 -8.05 12.26 2.76
CA GLY A 56 -8.48 13.37 3.62
C GLY A 56 -9.73 14.11 3.13
N THR A 57 -10.04 14.05 1.83
CA THR A 57 -11.25 14.64 1.26
C THR A 57 -12.50 13.75 1.40
N LEU A 58 -12.33 12.47 1.77
CA LEU A 58 -13.47 11.57 1.93
C LEU A 58 -14.19 11.80 3.28
N PRO A 59 -15.54 11.65 3.31
CA PRO A 59 -16.29 11.68 4.55
C PRO A 59 -15.83 10.59 5.52
N ARG A 60 -15.72 10.92 6.80
CA ARG A 60 -15.35 9.96 7.84
C ARG A 60 -16.49 8.96 8.06
N VAL A 61 -16.37 7.77 7.45
CA VAL A 61 -17.31 6.68 7.70
C VAL A 61 -17.09 6.16 9.12
N ARG A 62 -18.14 6.19 9.95
CA ARG A 62 -18.13 5.51 11.26
C ARG A 62 -17.98 4.01 11.00
N ARG A 63 -16.84 3.44 11.35
CA ARG A 63 -16.68 1.98 11.38
C ARG A 63 -17.71 1.45 12.38
N HIS A 64 -18.67 0.65 11.91
CA HIS A 64 -19.41 -0.21 12.82
C HIS A 64 -18.38 -1.14 13.47
N PRO A 65 -18.29 -1.22 14.80
CA PRO A 65 -17.45 -2.22 15.43
C PRO A 65 -17.84 -3.56 14.82
N ALA A 66 -16.85 -4.26 14.25
CA ALA A 66 -17.06 -5.61 13.77
C ALA A 66 -17.73 -6.34 14.93
N ARG A 67 -18.96 -6.81 14.70
CA ARG A 67 -19.66 -7.62 15.66
C ARG A 67 -18.85 -8.91 15.70
N THR A 68 -17.89 -8.97 16.62
CA THR A 68 -17.34 -10.23 17.09
C THR A 68 -18.51 -10.87 17.83
N ASP A 69 -19.39 -11.48 17.05
CA ASP A 69 -20.33 -12.46 17.55
C ASP A 69 -19.46 -13.58 18.10
N LEU A 70 -19.05 -13.43 19.36
CA LEU A 70 -18.72 -14.53 20.24
C LEU A 70 -20.03 -15.32 20.37
N GLN A 71 -20.45 -15.98 19.30
CA GLN A 71 -21.51 -16.96 19.34
C GLN A 71 -21.02 -18.00 20.34
N PRO A 72 -21.66 -18.14 21.51
CA PRO A 72 -21.30 -19.19 22.44
C PRO A 72 -21.51 -20.50 21.68
N VAL A 73 -20.44 -21.25 21.47
CA VAL A 73 -20.56 -22.64 20.99
C VAL A 73 -21.43 -23.35 22.03
N PRO A 74 -22.60 -23.90 21.66
CA PRO A 74 -23.42 -24.64 22.60
C PRO A 74 -22.58 -25.76 23.21
N TYR A 75 -22.43 -25.76 24.53
CA TYR A 75 -21.81 -26.89 25.23
C TYR A 75 -22.80 -28.05 25.14
N PRO A 76 -22.40 -29.23 24.63
CA PRO A 76 -23.26 -30.40 24.61
C PRO A 76 -23.47 -30.89 26.05
N ASP A 77 -24.74 -30.96 26.47
CA ASP A 77 -25.19 -31.58 27.72
C ASP A 77 -24.84 -33.08 27.80
#